data_AF-B2TDT3-F1
#
_entry.id   AF-B2TDT3-F1
#
_cell.length_a   1.000
_cell.length_b   1.000
_cell.length_c   1.000
_cell.angle_alpha   90.00
_cell.angle_beta   90.00
_cell.angle_gamma   90.00
#
_symmetry.space_group_name_H-M   'P 1'
#
loop_
_entity.id
_entity.type
_entity.pdbx_description
1 polymer ?
#
loop_
_entity_poly.entity_id
_entity_poly.type
_entity_poly.pdbx_seq_one_letter_code
_entity_poly.pdbx_strand_id
1 'polypeptide(L)'
;MKQRQMALVAATALALSLVSGCAVADDGYAYGYYMSRHPNIEAADFNAQQAIGRMRAAQRANGYDMGGHAGRAIALMQEARAEMQASAEMATR
;
A
#
# COMPACT_ATOMS: atom_id res chain seq x y z
N MET A 1 20.96 -15.81 -44.75
CA MET A 1 21.19 -15.41 -43.34
C MET A 1 20.38 -14.18 -42.91
N LYS A 2 20.31 -13.12 -43.73
CA LYS A 2 19.59 -11.86 -43.40
C LYS A 2 18.08 -11.99 -43.11
N GLN A 3 17.34 -12.82 -43.85
CA GLN A 3 15.88 -12.99 -43.64
C GLN A 3 15.51 -13.74 -42.36
N ARG A 4 16.33 -14.74 -41.95
CA ARG A 4 16.09 -15.50 -40.70
C ARG A 4 16.33 -14.62 -39.45
N GLN A 5 17.26 -13.67 -39.55
CA GLN A 5 17.53 -12.69 -38.48
C GLN A 5 16.41 -11.65 -38.34
N MET A 6 15.84 -11.17 -39.46
CA MET A 6 14.69 -10.26 -39.43
C MET A 6 13.43 -10.92 -38.83
N ALA A 7 13.18 -12.20 -39.16
CA ALA A 7 12.07 -12.95 -38.58
C ALA A 7 12.23 -13.17 -37.07
N LEU A 8 13.46 -13.43 -36.60
CA LEU A 8 13.77 -13.58 -35.18
C LEU A 8 13.59 -12.27 -34.39
N VAL A 9 13.98 -11.12 -34.96
CA VAL A 9 13.80 -9.80 -34.33
C VAL A 9 12.33 -9.38 -34.29
N ALA A 10 11.55 -9.68 -35.34
CA ALA A 10 10.11 -9.43 -35.35
C ALA A 10 9.37 -10.31 -34.32
N ALA A 11 9.80 -11.55 -34.14
CA ALA A 11 9.22 -12.47 -33.16
C ALA A 11 9.52 -12.06 -31.70
N THR A 12 10.71 -11.53 -31.42
CA THR A 12 11.03 -11.01 -30.08
C THR A 12 10.29 -9.71 -29.78
N ALA A 13 10.14 -8.81 -30.75
CA ALA A 13 9.36 -7.57 -30.57
C ALA A 13 7.87 -7.84 -30.25
N LEU A 14 7.28 -8.89 -30.83
CA LEU A 14 5.90 -9.29 -30.52
C LEU A 14 5.75 -9.97 -29.15
N ALA A 15 6.80 -10.62 -28.65
CA ALA A 15 6.77 -11.28 -27.35
C ALA A 15 6.88 -10.29 -26.17
N LEU A 16 7.52 -9.13 -26.37
CA LEU A 16 7.68 -8.10 -25.34
C LEU A 16 6.45 -7.19 -25.16
N SER A 17 5.49 -7.18 -26.09
CA SER A 17 4.27 -6.35 -25.99
C SER A 17 3.17 -6.96 -25.12
N LEU A 18 3.32 -8.22 -24.67
CA LEU A 18 2.30 -8.96 -23.91
C LEU A 18 2.36 -8.76 -22.38
N VAL A 19 3.23 -7.90 -21.86
CA VAL A 19 3.44 -7.73 -20.39
C VAL A 19 2.78 -6.45 -19.83
N SER A 20 2.30 -5.52 -20.65
CA SER A 20 1.65 -4.29 -20.16
C SER A 20 0.15 -4.48 -19.97
N GLY A 21 -0.27 -4.99 -18.81
CA GLY A 21 -1.69 -5.12 -18.51
C GLY A 21 -2.04 -5.55 -17.08
N CYS A 22 -1.24 -5.22 -16.07
CA CYS A 22 -1.75 -5.26 -14.70
C CYS A 22 -2.55 -3.98 -14.46
N ALA A 23 -3.86 -4.04 -14.65
CA ALA A 23 -4.76 -3.04 -14.07
C ALA A 23 -4.55 -3.09 -12.56
N VAL A 24 -3.90 -2.07 -12.01
CA VAL A 24 -3.86 -1.87 -10.57
C VAL A 24 -5.30 -1.54 -10.19
N ALA A 25 -5.97 -2.44 -9.48
CA ALA A 25 -7.24 -2.11 -8.86
C ALA A 25 -6.96 -0.92 -7.92
N ASP A 26 -7.62 0.21 -8.17
CA ASP A 26 -7.48 1.39 -7.33
C ASP A 26 -8.25 1.13 -6.03
N ASP A 27 -7.61 0.42 -5.10
CA ASP A 27 -8.14 0.07 -3.78
C ASP A 27 -8.51 1.33 -2.95
N GLY A 28 -8.06 2.52 -3.39
CA GLY A 28 -8.39 3.80 -2.76
C GLY A 28 -9.89 4.14 -2.80
N TYR A 29 -10.60 3.74 -3.85
CA TYR A 29 -12.06 3.96 -3.93
C TYR A 29 -12.82 3.07 -2.93
N ALA A 30 -12.41 1.81 -2.80
CA ALA A 30 -12.97 0.88 -1.83
C ALA A 30 -12.69 1.36 -0.39
N TYR A 31 -11.46 1.78 -0.11
CA TYR A 31 -11.06 2.32 1.19
C TYR A 31 -12.00 3.45 1.67
N GLY A 32 -12.19 4.49 0.83
CA GLY A 32 -13.04 5.63 1.19
C GLY A 32 -14.52 5.26 1.34
N TYR A 33 -15.01 4.32 0.54
CA TYR A 33 -16.42 3.91 0.56
C TYR A 33 -16.82 3.20 1.86
N TYR A 34 -16.01 2.28 2.36
CA TYR A 34 -16.33 1.55 3.59
C TYR A 34 -16.05 2.38 4.83
N MET A 35 -14.93 3.09 4.88
CA MET A 35 -14.51 3.81 6.07
C MET A 35 -15.49 4.93 6.45
N SER A 36 -16.00 5.68 5.47
CA SER A 36 -16.97 6.76 5.68
C SER A 36 -18.32 6.33 6.26
N ARG A 37 -18.62 5.02 6.25
CA ARG A 37 -19.84 4.45 6.86
C ARG A 37 -19.64 4.08 8.33
N HIS A 38 -18.40 4.07 8.81
CA HIS A 38 -18.02 3.66 10.16
C HIS A 38 -17.20 4.76 10.85
N PRO A 39 -17.83 5.86 11.30
CA PRO A 39 -17.11 7.07 11.76
C PRO A 39 -16.15 6.84 12.92
N ASN A 40 -16.43 5.86 13.79
CA ASN A 40 -15.52 5.50 14.87
C ASN A 40 -14.27 4.74 14.37
N ILE A 41 -14.42 3.91 13.32
CA ILE A 41 -13.30 3.21 12.69
C ILE A 41 -12.45 4.20 11.89
N GLU A 42 -13.10 5.10 11.16
CA GLU A 42 -12.42 6.20 10.44
C GLU A 42 -11.60 7.08 11.41
N ALA A 43 -12.19 7.47 12.54
CA ALA A 43 -11.48 8.25 13.55
C ALA A 43 -10.30 7.47 14.17
N ALA A 44 -10.44 6.17 14.38
CA ALA A 44 -9.36 5.32 14.88
C ALA A 44 -8.20 5.22 13.87
N ASP A 45 -8.50 5.02 12.58
CA ASP A 45 -7.51 4.99 11.51
C ASP A 45 -6.76 6.33 11.40
N PHE A 46 -7.50 7.44 11.40
CA PHE A 46 -6.93 8.79 11.39
C PHE A 46 -5.98 9.02 12.57
N ASN A 47 -6.40 8.63 13.78
CA ASN A 47 -5.56 8.75 14.97
C ASN A 47 -4.28 7.90 14.88
N ALA A 48 -4.38 6.68 14.34
CA ALA A 48 -3.22 5.83 14.09
C ALA A 48 -2.27 6.45 13.04
N GLN A 49 -2.79 7.03 11.97
CA GLN A 49 -1.98 7.76 10.97
C GLN A 49 -1.22 8.93 11.61
N GLN A 50 -1.90 9.72 12.45
CA GLN A 50 -1.29 10.83 13.18
C GLN A 50 -0.21 10.35 14.16
N ALA A 51 -0.45 9.24 14.85
CA ALA A 51 0.52 8.62 15.75
C ALA A 51 1.77 8.11 14.99
N ILE A 52 1.60 7.47 13.84
CA ILE A 52 2.72 7.09 12.95
C ILE A 52 3.56 8.32 12.57
N GLY A 53 2.92 9.42 12.19
CA GLY A 53 3.59 10.68 11.88
C GLY A 53 4.45 11.19 13.04
N ARG A 54 3.90 11.18 14.26
CA ARG A 54 4.60 11.56 15.49
C ARG A 54 5.76 10.62 15.81
N MET A 55 5.59 9.30 15.64
CA MET A 55 6.68 8.33 15.85
C MET A 55 7.83 8.52 14.86
N ARG A 56 7.53 8.81 13.59
CA ARG A 56 8.56 9.15 12.59
C ARG A 56 9.29 10.44 12.95
N ALA A 57 8.58 11.44 13.47
CA ALA A 57 9.21 12.67 13.96
C ALA A 57 10.12 12.39 15.17
N ALA A 58 9.67 11.55 16.11
CA ALA A 58 10.48 11.12 17.25
C ALA A 58 11.74 10.36 16.81
N GLN A 59 11.65 9.48 15.79
CA GLN A 59 12.81 8.83 15.20
C GLN A 59 13.82 9.85 14.69
N ARG A 60 13.38 10.84 13.90
CA ARG A 60 14.27 11.89 13.38
C ARG A 60 14.92 12.71 14.50
N ALA A 61 14.14 13.09 15.52
CA ALA A 61 14.62 13.88 16.65
C ALA A 61 15.66 13.13 17.51
N ASN A 62 15.60 11.80 17.54
CA ASN A 62 16.53 10.95 18.30
C ASN A 62 17.59 10.28 17.41
N GLY A 63 17.83 10.78 16.19
CA GLY A 63 18.83 10.19 15.29
C GLY A 63 18.59 8.71 14.94
N TYR A 64 17.33 8.29 14.98
CA TYR A 64 16.86 6.90 14.82
C TYR A 64 17.31 5.93 15.92
N ASP A 65 17.96 6.40 16.99
CA ASP A 65 18.41 5.60 18.12
C ASP A 65 17.33 5.48 19.20
N MET A 66 16.26 4.75 18.88
CA MET A 66 15.15 4.46 19.80
C MET A 66 15.04 2.95 20.09
N GLY A 67 16.16 2.22 20.03
CA GLY A 67 16.20 0.76 20.27
C GLY A 67 15.28 -0.06 19.34
N GLY A 68 14.97 0.47 18.15
CA GLY A 68 14.02 -0.13 17.21
C GLY A 68 12.54 -0.08 17.65
N HIS A 69 12.22 0.43 18.84
CA HIS A 69 10.85 0.46 19.36
C HIS A 69 9.94 1.36 18.54
N ALA A 70 10.45 2.50 18.07
CA ALA A 70 9.67 3.39 17.22
C ALA A 70 9.29 2.73 15.88
N GLY A 71 10.21 1.97 15.29
CA GLY A 71 9.92 1.18 14.08
C GLY A 71 8.87 0.10 14.34
N ARG A 72 9.00 -0.66 15.44
CA ARG A 72 8.00 -1.67 15.85
C ARG A 72 6.62 -1.05 16.10
N ALA A 73 6.55 0.09 16.79
CA ALA A 73 5.29 0.79 17.04
C ALA A 73 4.62 1.24 15.74
N ILE A 74 5.40 1.78 14.78
CA ILE A 74 4.88 2.15 13.45
C ILE A 74 4.33 0.93 12.72
N ALA A 75 5.04 -0.19 12.72
CA ALA A 75 4.59 -1.42 12.06
C ALA A 75 3.28 -1.94 12.66
N LEU A 76 3.17 -2.01 13.98
CA LEU A 76 1.95 -2.43 14.67
C LEU A 76 0.76 -1.49 14.37
N MET A 77 0.99 -0.17 14.32
CA MET A 77 -0.05 0.77 13.95
C MET A 77 -0.47 0.63 12.48
N GLN A 78 0.44 0.28 11.58
CA GLN A 78 0.10 0.00 10.17
C GLN A 78 -0.74 -1.27 10.03
N GLU A 79 -0.39 -2.33 10.77
CA GLU A 79 -1.17 -3.56 10.83
C GLU A 79 -2.56 -3.31 11.41
N ALA A 80 -2.65 -2.57 12.52
CA ALA A 80 -3.93 -2.19 13.13
C ALA A 80 -4.82 -1.40 12.16
N ARG A 81 -4.26 -0.50 11.33
CA ARG A 81 -5.02 0.24 10.31
C ARG A 81 -5.55 -0.67 9.20
N ALA A 82 -4.78 -1.68 8.79
CA ALA A 82 -5.26 -2.67 7.83
C ALA A 82 -6.45 -3.47 8.39
N GLU A 83 -6.39 -3.87 9.66
CA GLU A 83 -7.50 -4.55 10.34
C GLU A 83 -8.72 -3.65 10.53
N MET A 84 -8.54 -2.35 10.76
CA MET A 84 -9.64 -1.39 10.80
C MET A 84 -10.37 -1.31 9.46
N GLN A 85 -9.62 -1.25 8.35
CA GLN A 85 -10.20 -1.28 7.02
C GLN A 85 -10.96 -2.60 6.76
N ALA A 86 -10.34 -3.75 7.05
CA ALA A 86 -10.99 -5.05 6.89
C ALA A 86 -12.26 -5.16 7.75
N SER A 87 -12.24 -4.60 8.97
CA SER A 87 -13.41 -4.54 9.84
C SER A 87 -14.54 -3.68 9.25
N ALA A 88 -14.21 -2.52 8.66
CA ALA A 88 -15.18 -1.66 7.99
C ALA A 88 -15.78 -2.33 6.74
N GLU A 89 -14.95 -3.03 5.96
CA GLU A 89 -15.39 -3.84 4.81
C GLU A 89 -16.37 -4.93 5.24
N MET A 90 -16.00 -5.72 6.26
CA MET A 90 -16.83 -6.82 6.76
C MET A 90 -18.13 -6.34 7.41
N ALA A 91 -18.13 -5.20 8.10
CA ALA A 91 -19.34 -4.64 8.71
C ALA A 91 -20.31 -4.01 7.69
N THR A 92 -19.85 -3.75 6.46
CA THR A 92 -20.68 -3.16 5.39
C THR A 92 -21.21 -4.20 4.41
N ARG A 93 -20.52 -5.34 4.26
CA ARG A 93 -20.86 -6.43 3.34
C ARG A 93 -22.20 -7.09 3.69
#